data_AF-A0A956VYW8-F1
#
_entry.id   AF-A0A956VYW8-F1
#
_cell.length_a   1.000
_cell.length_b   1.000
_cell.length_c   1.000
_cell.angle_alpha   90.00
_cell.angle_beta   90.00
_cell.angle_gamma   90.00
#
_symmetry.space_group_name_H-M   'P 1'
#
loop_
_entity.id
_entity.type
_entity.pdbx_description
1 polymer ?
#
loop_
_entity_poly.entity_id
_entity_poly.type
_entity_poly.pdbx_seq_one_letter_code
_entity_poly.pdbx_strand_id
1 'polypeptide(L)'
;LLAELDRSGWADWVAPRTTGSHPPHLYYLREEALHVLAERCGLAPDDLAVVLPVGRQELLGRLARIASVTAVNRAVVRLVADLRPRGTSVVDAVACPLRAPVLVRWWPRAAMAYVEVEDDEGPRSVFVAWDRAGATDAARQATARAWRSRWGAASGTAIALVCADARQLRTWERLLSGHARDGHEVPDVVLAMAADVEEHGLLRARWRRPGSEADTSLCWGAAQAPIAGREARRRLAHGELGEVGRTGPPLRRTLDRTRVRGLGVGERVAALAIALTPAELHLLAWTGLHPWLIERQLAVLTWDPPMVVRQRLAALERHGAISSVELPGLTEPGWHITDDGLRAFALAEHDQPRRLQRLGAVYVPRPAPDGSGGVVLPRLLLHELG
;
A
#
# COMPACT_ATOMS: atom_id res chain seq x y z
N LEU A 1 11.17 -8.96 21.08
CA LEU A 1 10.45 -9.55 19.93
C LEU A 1 11.04 -9.21 18.55
N LEU A 2 10.79 -8.07 17.88
CA LEU A 2 11.29 -7.89 16.49
C LEU A 2 12.82 -7.95 16.35
N ALA A 3 13.55 -7.30 17.25
CA ALA A 3 15.01 -7.40 17.33
C ALA A 3 15.49 -8.82 17.69
N GLU A 4 14.65 -9.60 18.34
CA GLU A 4 14.95 -10.98 18.73
C GLU A 4 14.73 -11.95 17.57
N LEU A 5 13.64 -11.79 16.82
CA LEU A 5 13.39 -12.49 15.55
C LEU A 5 14.47 -12.20 14.51
N ASP A 6 14.96 -10.96 14.44
CA ASP A 6 16.12 -10.64 13.61
C ASP A 6 17.36 -11.39 14.12
N ARG A 7 17.69 -11.26 15.42
CA ARG A 7 18.85 -11.95 16.04
C ARG A 7 18.84 -13.46 15.80
N SER A 8 17.69 -14.12 15.94
CA SER A 8 17.52 -15.56 15.72
C SER A 8 17.38 -15.98 14.25
N GLY A 9 17.53 -15.03 13.31
CA GLY A 9 17.52 -15.28 11.87
C GLY A 9 16.14 -15.49 11.26
N TRP A 10 15.07 -15.36 12.03
CA TRP A 10 13.69 -15.51 11.54
C TRP A 10 13.26 -14.36 10.63
N ALA A 11 13.65 -13.15 11.01
CA ALA A 11 13.24 -11.94 10.33
C ALA A 11 14.42 -11.23 9.69
N ASP A 12 14.09 -10.39 8.73
CA ASP A 12 14.96 -9.36 8.17
C ASP A 12 14.07 -8.13 7.93
N TRP A 13 14.66 -7.00 7.53
CA TRP A 13 13.92 -5.76 7.41
C TRP A 13 14.38 -4.88 6.26
N VAL A 14 13.47 -4.03 5.81
CA VAL A 14 13.77 -2.97 4.85
C VAL A 14 13.36 -1.62 5.42
N ALA A 15 14.25 -0.64 5.34
CA ALA A 15 13.94 0.77 5.55
C ALA A 15 13.72 1.44 4.19
N PRO A 16 12.53 1.95 3.88
CA PRO A 16 12.34 2.84 2.75
C PRO A 16 13.08 4.15 3.02
N ARG A 17 13.61 4.79 1.98
CA ARG A 17 14.29 6.09 2.09
C ARG A 17 13.27 7.21 2.31
N THR A 18 12.64 7.25 3.48
CA THR A 18 11.69 8.31 3.86
C THR A 18 12.40 9.45 4.59
N THR A 19 11.83 10.65 4.54
CA THR A 19 12.36 11.88 5.17
C THR A 19 12.04 11.98 6.67
N GLY A 20 11.45 10.94 7.28
CA GLY A 20 11.06 10.95 8.68
C GLY A 20 12.22 10.69 9.65
N SER A 21 12.11 11.23 10.87
CA SER A 21 13.11 11.11 11.95
C SER A 21 13.43 9.66 12.37
N HIS A 22 12.52 8.72 12.09
CA HIS A 22 12.75 7.29 12.20
C HIS A 22 12.20 6.58 10.96
N PRO A 23 13.06 6.06 10.05
CA PRO A 23 12.57 5.38 8.87
C PRO A 23 11.77 4.15 9.30
N PRO A 24 10.55 3.97 8.78
CA PRO A 24 9.71 2.86 9.16
C PRO A 24 10.32 1.55 8.65
N HIS A 25 10.82 0.70 9.55
CA HIS A 25 11.29 -0.63 9.19
C HIS A 25 10.10 -1.53 8.86
N LEU A 26 10.07 -2.07 7.65
CA LEU A 26 9.20 -3.19 7.31
C LEU A 26 9.95 -4.48 7.57
N TYR A 27 9.57 -5.17 8.64
CA TYR A 27 10.07 -6.51 8.95
C TYR A 27 9.34 -7.56 8.11
N TYR A 28 10.07 -8.59 7.71
CA TYR A 28 9.53 -9.74 6.99
C TYR A 28 10.26 -11.01 7.40
N LEU A 29 9.59 -12.15 7.24
CA LEU A 29 10.19 -13.45 7.52
C LEU A 29 11.12 -13.86 6.38
N ARG A 30 12.27 -14.43 6.73
CA ARG A 30 13.20 -15.01 5.75
C ARG A 30 12.59 -16.27 5.12
N GLU A 31 13.06 -16.63 3.93
CA GLU A 31 12.53 -17.78 3.19
C GLU A 31 12.68 -19.09 3.97
N GLU A 32 13.81 -19.27 4.65
CA GLU A 32 14.06 -20.40 5.53
C GLU A 32 13.11 -20.42 6.74
N ALA A 33 12.81 -19.23 7.29
CA ALA A 33 11.85 -19.10 8.39
C ALA A 33 10.43 -19.47 7.95
N LEU A 34 10.07 -19.23 6.68
CA LEU A 34 8.78 -19.66 6.13
C LEU A 34 8.68 -21.18 6.05
N HIS A 35 9.75 -21.88 5.68
CA HIS A 35 9.75 -23.35 5.67
C HIS A 35 9.51 -23.93 7.07
N VAL A 36 10.24 -23.42 8.07
CA VAL A 36 10.06 -23.81 9.46
C VAL A 36 8.65 -23.47 9.96
N LEU A 37 8.12 -22.29 9.57
CA LEU A 37 6.77 -21.87 9.92
C LEU A 37 5.70 -22.80 9.33
N ALA A 38 5.87 -23.23 8.07
CA ALA A 38 4.95 -24.14 7.39
C ALA A 38 4.89 -25.49 8.11
N GLU A 39 6.05 -26.07 8.43
CA GLU A 39 6.15 -27.32 9.17
C GLU A 39 5.45 -27.24 10.54
N ARG A 40 5.70 -26.16 11.29
CA ARG A 40 5.06 -25.93 12.60
C ARG A 40 3.54 -25.76 12.51
N CYS A 41 3.04 -25.24 11.39
CA CYS A 41 1.60 -25.16 11.14
C CYS A 41 0.99 -26.49 10.66
N GLY A 42 1.82 -27.48 10.31
CA GLY A 42 1.39 -28.70 9.63
C GLY A 42 0.94 -28.43 8.20
N LEU A 43 1.58 -27.49 7.52
CA LEU A 43 1.27 -27.05 6.16
C LEU A 43 2.47 -27.29 5.24
N ALA A 44 2.21 -27.50 3.94
CA ALA A 44 3.26 -27.37 2.93
C ALA A 44 3.66 -25.88 2.79
N PRO A 45 4.90 -25.57 2.36
CA PRO A 45 5.33 -24.18 2.14
C PRO A 45 4.42 -23.37 1.20
N ASP A 46 3.90 -24.01 0.15
CA ASP A 46 2.97 -23.35 -0.79
C ASP A 46 1.60 -23.07 -0.16
N ASP A 47 1.12 -23.97 0.71
CA ASP A 47 -0.13 -23.79 1.47
C ASP A 47 0.00 -22.71 2.53
N LEU A 48 1.20 -22.54 3.11
CA LEU A 48 1.47 -21.46 4.06
C LEU A 48 1.20 -20.10 3.45
N ALA A 49 1.60 -19.86 2.19
CA ALA A 49 1.38 -18.59 1.50
C ALA A 49 -0.10 -18.33 1.18
N VAL A 50 -0.91 -19.39 1.09
CA VAL A 50 -2.37 -19.29 0.99
C VAL A 50 -2.94 -18.90 2.35
N VAL A 51 -2.59 -19.63 3.41
CA VAL A 51 -3.17 -19.47 4.75
C VAL A 51 -2.69 -18.21 5.47
N LEU A 52 -1.42 -17.83 5.28
CA LEU A 52 -0.77 -16.67 5.88
C LEU A 52 -0.15 -15.79 4.79
N PRO A 53 -0.37 -14.46 4.81
CA PRO A 53 0.17 -13.54 3.82
C PRO A 53 1.66 -13.21 4.11
N VAL A 54 2.53 -14.22 4.05
CA VAL A 54 3.95 -14.13 4.48
C VAL A 54 4.96 -14.40 3.37
N GLY A 55 4.53 -14.82 2.18
CA GLY A 55 5.44 -15.16 1.07
C GLY A 55 6.15 -13.95 0.42
N ARG A 56 7.24 -14.21 -0.32
CA ARG A 56 8.04 -13.18 -1.03
C ARG A 56 7.19 -12.26 -1.90
N GLN A 57 6.26 -12.79 -2.69
CA GLN A 57 5.42 -11.97 -3.57
C GLN A 57 4.48 -11.04 -2.78
N GLU A 58 4.01 -11.48 -1.62
CA GLU A 58 3.18 -10.69 -0.72
C GLU A 58 4.02 -9.56 -0.10
N LEU A 59 5.24 -9.86 0.33
CA LEU A 59 6.21 -8.85 0.81
C LEU A 59 6.47 -7.76 -0.24
N LEU A 60 6.71 -8.13 -1.50
CA LEU A 60 6.92 -7.17 -2.58
C LEU A 60 5.69 -6.25 -2.79
N GLY A 61 4.48 -6.81 -2.70
CA GLY A 61 3.25 -6.03 -2.73
C GLY A 61 3.11 -5.08 -1.54
N ARG A 62 3.54 -5.50 -0.34
CA ARG A 62 3.53 -4.67 0.87
C ARG A 62 4.57 -3.56 0.83
N LEU A 63 5.74 -3.80 0.26
CA LEU A 63 6.79 -2.80 0.09
C LEU A 63 6.30 -1.60 -0.74
N ALA A 64 5.50 -1.85 -1.77
CA ALA A 64 4.88 -0.78 -2.55
C ALA A 64 3.77 -0.02 -1.79
N ARG A 65 3.35 -0.52 -0.63
CA ARG A 65 2.32 0.07 0.25
C ARG A 65 2.89 0.43 1.63
N ILE A 66 4.21 0.56 1.75
CA ILE A 66 4.90 0.54 3.04
C ILE A 66 4.40 1.61 4.01
N ALA A 67 4.10 2.83 3.52
CA ALA A 67 3.60 3.91 4.36
C ALA A 67 2.28 3.54 5.04
N SER A 68 1.27 3.14 4.26
CA SER A 68 -0.04 2.75 4.80
C SER A 68 0.04 1.45 5.61
N VAL A 69 0.90 0.49 5.22
CA VAL A 69 1.12 -0.74 6.01
C VAL A 69 1.73 -0.41 7.38
N THR A 70 2.74 0.47 7.43
CA THR A 70 3.34 0.87 8.70
C THR A 70 2.35 1.67 9.56
N ALA A 71 1.60 2.59 8.97
CA ALA A 71 0.59 3.36 9.70
C ALA A 71 -0.45 2.44 10.34
N VAL A 72 -1.00 1.49 9.57
CA VAL A 72 -1.93 0.47 10.07
C VAL A 72 -1.29 -0.37 11.18
N ASN A 73 -0.07 -0.87 11.00
CA ASN A 73 0.60 -1.68 12.02
C ASN A 73 0.80 -0.89 13.32
N ARG A 74 1.22 0.37 13.26
CA ARG A 74 1.34 1.24 14.44
C ARG A 74 -0.01 1.43 15.13
N ALA A 75 -1.06 1.67 14.34
CA ALA A 75 -2.41 1.87 14.83
C ALA A 75 -2.94 0.60 15.55
N VAL A 76 -2.66 -0.59 15.01
CA VAL A 76 -3.01 -1.88 15.62
C VAL A 76 -2.20 -2.15 16.89
N VAL A 77 -0.88 -1.89 16.89
CA VAL A 77 -0.05 -2.05 18.10
C VAL A 77 -0.54 -1.14 19.23
N ARG A 78 -0.89 0.10 18.91
CA ARG A 78 -1.46 1.04 19.88
C ARG A 78 -2.83 0.59 20.37
N LEU A 79 -3.67 0.05 19.49
CA LEU A 79 -4.95 -0.55 19.86
C LEU A 79 -4.76 -1.68 20.88
N VAL A 80 -3.79 -2.59 20.69
CA VAL A 80 -3.47 -3.64 21.68
C VAL A 80 -3.10 -3.02 23.03
N ALA A 81 -2.27 -1.99 23.04
CA ALA A 81 -1.86 -1.31 24.27
C ALA A 81 -3.03 -0.59 24.97
N ASP A 82 -3.95 0.00 24.20
CA ASP A 82 -5.14 0.70 24.70
C ASP A 82 -6.23 -0.24 25.24
N LEU A 83 -6.32 -1.45 24.69
CA LEU A 83 -7.30 -2.46 25.10
C LEU A 83 -6.87 -3.23 26.36
N ARG A 84 -5.57 -3.47 26.55
CA ARG A 84 -5.04 -4.26 27.68
C ARG A 84 -5.55 -3.80 29.06
N PRO A 85 -5.58 -2.50 29.41
CA PRO A 85 -6.10 -2.05 30.70
C PRO A 85 -7.62 -2.25 30.87
N ARG A 86 -8.36 -2.52 29.80
CA ARG A 86 -9.82 -2.68 29.78
C ARG A 86 -10.26 -4.14 29.94
N GLY A 87 -9.32 -5.08 30.08
CA GLY A 87 -9.62 -6.52 30.05
C GLY A 87 -9.94 -7.07 28.66
N THR A 88 -10.02 -6.22 27.64
CA THR A 88 -10.21 -6.64 26.24
C THR A 88 -8.90 -7.12 25.63
N SER A 89 -8.94 -8.26 24.96
CA SER A 89 -7.78 -8.83 24.27
C SER A 89 -7.92 -8.74 22.76
N VAL A 90 -6.82 -8.54 22.05
CA VAL A 90 -6.78 -8.71 20.58
C VAL A 90 -6.52 -10.19 20.32
N VAL A 91 -7.51 -10.89 19.79
CA VAL A 91 -7.45 -12.33 19.51
C VAL A 91 -6.85 -12.61 18.14
N ASP A 92 -7.10 -11.71 17.18
CA ASP A 92 -6.51 -11.82 15.85
C ASP A 92 -6.24 -10.45 15.25
N ALA A 93 -5.15 -10.33 14.51
CA ALA A 93 -4.81 -9.14 13.74
C ALA A 93 -4.10 -9.58 12.46
N VAL A 94 -4.79 -9.39 11.34
CA VAL A 94 -4.35 -9.89 10.03
C VAL A 94 -4.24 -8.72 9.09
N ALA A 95 -3.17 -8.68 8.29
CA ALA A 95 -3.09 -7.74 7.20
C ALA A 95 -3.67 -8.34 5.92
N CYS A 96 -4.28 -7.51 5.06
CA CYS A 96 -4.94 -7.93 3.84
C CYS A 96 -4.00 -8.77 2.96
N PRO A 97 -4.37 -10.00 2.59
CA PRO A 97 -3.65 -10.76 1.58
C PRO A 97 -3.80 -10.05 0.23
N LEU A 98 -2.69 -9.63 -0.39
CA LEU A 98 -2.74 -8.91 -1.67
C LEU A 98 -2.99 -9.83 -2.86
N ARG A 99 -2.75 -11.14 -2.72
CA ARG A 99 -2.81 -12.09 -3.86
C ARG A 99 -3.68 -13.33 -3.71
N ALA A 100 -4.27 -13.65 -2.56
CA ALA A 100 -4.98 -14.93 -2.38
C ALA A 100 -6.43 -14.89 -2.97
N PRO A 101 -6.72 -15.48 -4.15
CA PRO A 101 -8.01 -15.27 -4.83
C PRO A 101 -9.19 -16.00 -4.17
N VAL A 102 -8.90 -17.05 -3.40
CA VAL A 102 -9.93 -17.89 -2.73
C VAL A 102 -10.24 -17.37 -1.33
N LEU A 103 -9.24 -16.86 -0.61
CA LEU A 103 -9.38 -16.34 0.76
C LEU A 103 -9.74 -14.84 0.83
N VAL A 104 -9.68 -14.09 -0.27
CA VAL A 104 -9.97 -12.63 -0.23
C VAL A 104 -11.42 -12.32 -0.60
N ARG A 105 -12.23 -13.35 -0.89
CA ARG A 105 -13.67 -13.18 -1.19
C ARG A 105 -14.46 -12.54 -0.03
N TRP A 106 -14.07 -12.73 1.23
CA TRP A 106 -14.75 -12.10 2.36
C TRP A 106 -14.11 -10.75 2.76
N TRP A 107 -12.96 -10.40 2.21
CA TRP A 107 -12.17 -9.24 2.62
C TRP A 107 -12.60 -7.94 1.94
N PRO A 108 -12.94 -6.87 2.70
CA PRO A 108 -13.32 -5.58 2.15
C PRO A 108 -12.34 -4.99 1.15
N ARG A 109 -12.81 -4.59 -0.05
CA ARG A 109 -11.95 -3.92 -1.04
C ARG A 109 -11.26 -2.72 -0.39
N ALA A 110 -9.96 -2.57 -0.58
CA ALA A 110 -9.14 -1.51 0.03
C ALA A 110 -8.98 -1.56 1.57
N ALA A 111 -9.64 -2.48 2.28
CA ALA A 111 -9.24 -2.76 3.66
C ALA A 111 -7.82 -3.35 3.66
N MET A 112 -7.01 -2.86 4.59
CA MET A 112 -5.60 -3.17 4.72
C MET A 112 -5.32 -4.09 5.90
N ALA A 113 -6.18 -4.06 6.91
CA ALA A 113 -6.12 -4.98 8.03
C ALA A 113 -7.52 -5.39 8.50
N TYR A 114 -7.52 -6.45 9.28
CA TYR A 114 -8.61 -7.00 10.05
C TYR A 114 -8.12 -7.12 11.48
N VAL A 115 -8.92 -6.67 12.43
CA VAL A 115 -8.64 -6.85 13.86
C VAL A 115 -9.86 -7.49 14.50
N GLU A 116 -9.63 -8.54 15.27
CA GLU A 116 -10.60 -9.21 16.12
C GLU A 116 -10.21 -9.01 17.57
N VAL A 117 -11.18 -8.58 18.35
CA VAL A 117 -11.06 -8.40 19.80
C VAL A 117 -12.04 -9.32 20.50
N GLU A 118 -11.72 -9.69 21.72
CA GLU A 118 -12.61 -10.44 22.60
C GLU A 118 -12.68 -9.74 23.95
N ASP A 119 -13.91 -9.48 24.37
CA ASP A 119 -14.30 -8.95 25.66
C ASP A 119 -15.40 -9.83 26.28
N ASP A 120 -15.98 -9.40 27.40
CA ASP A 120 -17.00 -10.15 28.14
C ASP A 120 -18.28 -10.42 27.31
N GLU A 121 -18.56 -9.65 26.26
CA GLU A 121 -19.71 -9.86 25.38
C GLU A 121 -19.38 -10.76 24.18
N GLY A 122 -18.12 -11.21 24.06
CA GLY A 122 -17.65 -12.14 23.04
C GLY A 122 -16.81 -11.50 21.93
N PRO A 123 -16.52 -12.25 20.86
CA PRO A 123 -15.61 -11.82 19.82
C PRO A 123 -16.27 -10.83 18.85
N ARG A 124 -15.58 -9.72 18.58
CA ARG A 124 -16.01 -8.69 17.63
C ARG A 124 -14.86 -8.31 16.72
N SER A 125 -15.19 -7.79 15.54
CA SER A 125 -14.18 -7.50 14.53
C SER A 125 -14.37 -6.19 13.80
N VAL A 126 -13.28 -5.64 13.28
CA VAL A 126 -13.29 -4.44 12.44
C VAL A 126 -12.26 -4.57 11.33
N PHE A 127 -12.65 -4.17 10.12
CA PHE A 127 -11.71 -3.99 9.02
C PHE A 127 -11.19 -2.57 9.03
N VAL A 128 -9.88 -2.41 8.89
CA VAL A 128 -9.23 -1.11 8.80
C VAL A 128 -8.91 -0.81 7.34
N ALA A 129 -9.54 0.22 6.78
CA ALA A 129 -9.22 0.78 5.47
C ALA A 129 -8.48 2.11 5.66
N TRP A 130 -7.41 2.33 4.89
CA TRP A 130 -6.64 3.57 4.95
C TRP A 130 -6.72 4.26 3.58
N ASP A 131 -7.39 5.40 3.53
CA ASP A 131 -7.46 6.22 2.32
C ASP A 131 -6.11 6.86 2.04
N ARG A 132 -5.82 7.07 0.76
CA ARG A 132 -4.59 7.72 0.32
C ARG A 132 -4.90 9.08 -0.25
N ALA A 133 -4.07 10.06 0.12
CA ALA A 133 -4.24 11.45 -0.31
C ALA A 133 -4.35 11.57 -1.84
N GLY A 134 -3.58 10.76 -2.59
CA GLY A 134 -3.53 10.74 -4.05
C GLY A 134 -4.62 9.90 -4.75
N ALA A 135 -5.43 9.13 -4.03
CA ALA A 135 -6.47 8.34 -4.69
C ALA A 135 -7.48 9.25 -5.41
N THR A 136 -7.95 8.83 -6.59
CA THR A 136 -8.95 9.59 -7.36
C THR A 136 -10.36 9.35 -6.82
N ASP A 137 -11.26 10.32 -7.01
CA ASP A 137 -12.67 10.17 -6.60
C ASP A 137 -13.35 8.98 -7.27
N ALA A 138 -13.00 8.70 -8.53
CA ALA A 138 -13.49 7.54 -9.24
C ALA A 138 -12.95 6.20 -8.64
N ALA A 139 -11.77 6.18 -8.01
CA ALA A 139 -11.29 5.02 -7.27
C ALA A 139 -12.04 4.83 -5.95
N ARG A 140 -12.28 5.93 -5.21
CA ARG A 140 -13.12 5.92 -3.99
C ARG A 140 -14.53 5.43 -4.29
N GLN A 141 -15.15 5.94 -5.35
CA GLN A 141 -16.49 5.52 -5.78
C GLN A 141 -16.53 4.03 -6.17
N ALA A 142 -15.51 3.53 -6.89
CA ALA A 142 -15.43 2.11 -7.21
C ALA A 142 -15.31 1.23 -5.95
N THR A 143 -14.58 1.69 -4.94
CA THR A 143 -14.47 1.01 -3.65
C THR A 143 -15.79 1.03 -2.87
N ALA A 144 -16.46 2.19 -2.75
CA ALA A 144 -17.77 2.30 -2.12
C ALA A 144 -18.82 1.38 -2.78
N ARG A 145 -18.86 1.36 -4.11
CA ARG A 145 -19.73 0.45 -4.88
C ARG A 145 -19.41 -1.02 -4.62
N ALA A 146 -18.11 -1.37 -4.55
CA ALA A 146 -17.69 -2.74 -4.25
C ALA A 146 -18.13 -3.15 -2.84
N TRP A 147 -18.03 -2.25 -1.85
CA TRP A 147 -18.52 -2.50 -0.51
C TRP A 147 -20.01 -2.81 -0.51
N ARG A 148 -20.82 -1.91 -1.10
CA ARG A 148 -22.26 -2.10 -1.26
C ARG A 148 -22.63 -3.43 -1.92
N SER A 149 -21.97 -3.78 -3.02
CA SER A 149 -22.33 -4.97 -3.81
C SER A 149 -22.13 -6.29 -3.08
N ARG A 150 -21.38 -6.30 -1.97
CA ARG A 150 -20.85 -7.51 -1.37
C ARG A 150 -21.05 -7.60 0.15
N TRP A 151 -21.08 -6.48 0.84
CA TRP A 151 -21.20 -6.37 2.29
C TRP A 151 -22.33 -5.38 2.59
N GLY A 152 -23.57 -5.87 2.70
CA GLY A 152 -24.72 -5.08 3.18
C GLY A 152 -24.71 -4.95 4.70
N ALA A 153 -25.67 -4.22 5.27
CA ALA A 153 -25.81 -4.03 6.71
C ALA A 153 -26.07 -5.36 7.44
N ALA A 154 -26.81 -6.27 6.80
CA ALA A 154 -27.05 -7.62 7.31
C ALA A 154 -25.77 -8.49 7.48
N SER A 155 -24.64 -8.07 6.91
CA SER A 155 -23.37 -8.79 7.12
C SER A 155 -22.84 -8.63 8.55
N GLY A 156 -23.20 -7.55 9.26
CA GLY A 156 -22.55 -7.20 10.53
C GLY A 156 -21.06 -6.84 10.36
N THR A 157 -20.61 -6.54 9.14
CA THR A 157 -19.23 -6.12 8.85
C THR A 157 -19.03 -4.65 9.21
N ALA A 158 -18.08 -4.37 10.11
CA ALA A 158 -17.64 -3.02 10.45
C ALA A 158 -16.36 -2.63 9.68
N ILE A 159 -16.33 -1.41 9.13
CA ILE A 159 -15.17 -0.85 8.43
C ILE A 159 -14.79 0.50 9.06
N ALA A 160 -13.59 0.55 9.63
CA ALA A 160 -12.95 1.77 10.07
C ALA A 160 -12.13 2.36 8.93
N LEU A 161 -12.63 3.44 8.31
CA LEU A 161 -11.97 4.11 7.19
C LEU A 161 -11.23 5.36 7.69
N VAL A 162 -9.90 5.30 7.59
CA VAL A 162 -8.99 6.39 7.93
C VAL A 162 -8.76 7.27 6.70
N CYS A 163 -9.33 8.46 6.69
CA CYS A 163 -9.24 9.43 5.61
C CYS A 163 -7.92 10.20 5.68
N ALA A 164 -7.24 10.38 4.54
CA ALA A 164 -5.94 11.05 4.50
C ALA A 164 -5.97 12.49 5.06
N ASP A 165 -7.05 13.23 4.77
CA ASP A 165 -7.27 14.59 5.23
C ASP A 165 -8.77 14.95 5.27
N ALA A 166 -9.09 16.18 5.68
CA ALA A 166 -10.45 16.68 5.78
C ALA A 166 -11.20 16.75 4.43
N ARG A 167 -10.49 16.99 3.31
CA ARG A 167 -11.11 16.97 1.98
C ARG A 167 -11.56 15.55 1.65
N GLN A 168 -10.71 14.57 1.88
CA GLN A 168 -11.04 13.18 1.58
C GLN A 168 -12.11 12.61 2.50
N LEU A 169 -12.12 13.02 3.77
CA LEU A 169 -13.20 12.71 4.69
C LEU A 169 -14.56 13.17 4.13
N ARG A 170 -14.67 14.44 3.70
CA ARG A 170 -15.89 14.97 3.07
C ARG A 170 -16.26 14.26 1.76
N THR A 171 -15.28 13.85 0.96
CA THR A 171 -15.53 13.07 -0.25
C THR A 171 -16.15 11.71 0.08
N TRP A 172 -15.58 10.99 1.05
CA TRP A 172 -16.12 9.71 1.51
C TRP A 172 -17.49 9.86 2.16
N GLU A 173 -17.69 10.86 3.01
CA GLU A 173 -19.01 11.17 3.60
C GLU A 173 -20.08 11.35 2.52
N ARG A 174 -19.82 12.16 1.48
CA ARG A 174 -20.77 12.37 0.38
C ARG A 174 -21.08 11.08 -0.37
N LEU A 175 -20.05 10.29 -0.70
CA LEU A 175 -20.20 9.03 -1.42
C LEU A 175 -21.04 8.02 -0.62
N LEU A 176 -20.72 7.82 0.65
CA LEU A 176 -21.37 6.84 1.52
C LEU A 176 -22.79 7.29 1.93
N SER A 177 -22.98 8.58 2.21
CA SER A 177 -24.32 9.13 2.54
C SER A 177 -25.25 9.11 1.32
N GLY A 178 -24.73 9.35 0.12
CA GLY A 178 -25.49 9.20 -1.13
C GLY A 178 -26.06 7.79 -1.27
N HIS A 179 -25.22 6.77 -1.01
CA HIS A 179 -25.67 5.38 -1.08
C HIS A 179 -26.72 5.01 -0.03
N ALA A 180 -26.61 5.53 1.19
CA ALA A 180 -27.62 5.31 2.23
C ALA A 180 -28.99 5.92 1.85
N ARG A 181 -28.99 7.11 1.22
CA ARG A 181 -30.23 7.77 0.75
C ARG A 181 -30.92 7.01 -0.39
N ASP A 182 -30.15 6.30 -1.21
CA ASP A 182 -30.67 5.48 -2.30
C ASP A 182 -31.33 4.17 -1.80
N GLY A 183 -31.53 4.00 -0.48
CA GLY A 183 -32.17 2.84 0.12
C GLY A 183 -31.32 1.58 0.08
N HIS A 184 -30.02 1.72 -0.19
CA HIS A 184 -29.10 0.59 -0.24
C HIS A 184 -28.50 0.30 1.13
N GLU A 185 -28.46 -0.98 1.48
CA GLU A 185 -27.67 -1.45 2.61
C GLU A 185 -26.16 -1.26 2.34
N VAL A 186 -25.49 -0.61 3.29
CA VAL A 186 -24.04 -0.32 3.28
C VAL A 186 -23.48 -0.95 4.56
N PRO A 187 -22.23 -1.46 4.58
CA PRO A 187 -21.67 -1.98 5.82
C PRO A 187 -21.50 -0.84 6.84
N ASP A 188 -21.32 -1.15 8.11
CA ASP A 188 -21.12 -0.15 9.15
C ASP A 188 -19.76 0.53 8.99
N VAL A 189 -19.75 1.64 8.25
CA VAL A 189 -18.54 2.43 8.02
C VAL A 189 -18.46 3.59 9.01
N VAL A 190 -17.32 3.73 9.68
CA VAL A 190 -16.95 4.93 10.43
C VAL A 190 -15.71 5.58 9.82
N LEU A 191 -15.65 6.90 9.89
CA LEU A 191 -14.64 7.74 9.26
C LEU A 191 -13.82 8.47 10.33
N ALA A 192 -12.50 8.52 10.20
CA ALA A 192 -11.64 9.38 11.02
C ALA A 192 -10.51 9.95 10.15
N MET A 193 -9.90 11.07 10.55
CA MET A 193 -8.72 11.60 9.86
C MET A 193 -7.45 10.83 10.24
N ALA A 194 -6.52 10.67 9.30
CA ALA A 194 -5.24 10.00 9.52
C ALA A 194 -4.44 10.64 10.65
N ALA A 195 -4.35 11.98 10.67
CA ALA A 195 -3.66 12.70 11.74
C ALA A 195 -4.21 12.37 13.14
N ASP A 196 -5.53 12.24 13.26
CA ASP A 196 -6.21 11.95 14.52
C ASP A 196 -5.97 10.48 14.96
N VAL A 197 -6.02 9.54 14.02
CA VAL A 197 -5.69 8.12 14.29
C VAL A 197 -4.21 7.95 14.64
N GLU A 198 -3.30 8.68 13.98
CA GLU A 198 -1.87 8.63 14.28
C GLU A 198 -1.55 9.20 15.66
N GLU A 199 -2.17 10.33 16.02
CA GLU A 199 -1.96 11.01 17.29
C GLU A 199 -2.65 10.29 18.47
N HIS A 200 -3.86 9.74 18.29
CA HIS A 200 -4.70 9.22 19.38
C HIS A 200 -4.82 7.69 19.39
N GLY A 201 -4.60 7.03 18.25
CA GLY A 201 -4.82 5.59 18.06
C GLY A 201 -6.25 5.25 17.63
N LEU A 202 -6.47 4.02 17.15
CA LEU A 202 -7.78 3.59 16.60
C LEU A 202 -8.92 3.73 17.62
N LEU A 203 -8.68 3.43 18.89
CA LEU A 203 -9.74 3.38 19.89
C LEU A 203 -10.18 4.77 20.37
N ARG A 204 -9.29 5.76 20.30
CA ARG A 204 -9.50 7.11 20.85
C ARG A 204 -9.68 8.19 19.79
N ALA A 205 -9.47 7.85 18.52
CA ALA A 205 -9.75 8.75 17.41
C ALA A 205 -11.23 9.15 17.39
N ARG A 206 -11.49 10.36 16.89
CA ARG A 206 -12.82 10.91 16.64
C ARG A 206 -13.38 10.28 15.38
N TRP A 207 -14.16 9.22 15.59
CA TRP A 207 -14.87 8.55 14.53
C TRP A 207 -16.17 9.26 14.23
N ARG A 208 -16.61 9.24 12.98
CA ARG A 208 -17.88 9.82 12.55
C ARG A 208 -18.59 8.87 11.61
N ARG A 209 -19.92 8.78 11.72
CA ARG A 209 -20.74 8.05 10.75
C ARG A 209 -20.99 8.94 9.53
N PRO A 210 -21.04 8.38 8.30
CA PRO A 210 -21.41 9.14 7.12
C PRO A 210 -22.75 9.86 7.32
N GLY A 211 -22.76 11.18 7.10
CA GLY A 211 -23.96 12.01 7.26
C GLY A 211 -24.25 12.48 8.70
N SER A 212 -23.42 12.09 9.68
CA SER A 212 -23.49 12.56 11.06
C SER A 212 -22.40 13.59 11.35
N GLU A 213 -22.77 14.69 12.00
CA GLU A 213 -21.81 15.66 12.55
C GLU A 213 -21.28 15.24 13.93
N ALA A 214 -22.00 14.36 14.63
CA ALA A 214 -21.57 13.87 15.94
C ALA A 214 -20.43 12.86 15.83
N ASP A 215 -19.44 13.03 16.71
CA ASP A 215 -18.41 12.03 16.98
C ASP A 215 -19.04 10.77 17.58
N THR A 216 -18.43 9.63 17.28
CA THR A 216 -18.81 8.30 17.74
C THR A 216 -17.56 7.51 18.13
N SER A 217 -17.77 6.34 18.70
CA SER A 217 -16.70 5.37 18.94
C SER A 217 -16.44 4.50 17.72
N LEU A 218 -15.28 3.86 17.69
CA LEU A 218 -14.97 2.81 16.73
C LEU A 218 -16.09 1.76 16.74
N CYS A 219 -16.65 1.45 15.57
CA CYS A 219 -17.66 0.41 15.45
C CYS A 219 -17.01 -0.97 15.40
N TRP A 220 -17.66 -1.94 16.03
CA TRP A 220 -17.27 -3.34 16.01
C TRP A 220 -18.40 -4.15 15.42
N GLY A 221 -18.05 -5.02 14.48
CA GLY A 221 -18.95 -5.94 13.81
C GLY A 221 -18.87 -7.35 14.39
N ALA A 222 -19.72 -8.24 13.88
CA ALA A 222 -19.62 -9.66 14.19
C ALA A 222 -18.28 -10.23 13.69
N ALA A 223 -17.67 -11.15 14.43
CA ALA A 223 -16.45 -11.81 13.99
C ALA A 223 -16.70 -12.64 12.72
N GLN A 224 -15.91 -12.43 11.66
CA GLN A 224 -16.06 -13.09 10.36
C GLN A 224 -14.80 -13.85 9.91
N ALA A 225 -13.82 -14.08 10.79
CA ALA A 225 -12.52 -14.62 10.40
C ALA A 225 -12.60 -16.00 9.72
N PRO A 226 -11.77 -16.27 8.69
CA PRO A 226 -11.66 -17.59 8.10
C PRO A 226 -10.99 -18.57 9.06
N ILE A 227 -11.69 -19.68 9.31
CA ILE A 227 -11.31 -20.73 10.28
C ILE A 227 -9.89 -21.27 10.06
N ALA A 228 -9.46 -21.43 8.81
CA ALA A 228 -8.16 -22.04 8.47
C ALA A 228 -6.95 -21.21 8.94
N GLY A 229 -7.01 -19.88 8.84
CA GLY A 229 -5.92 -19.01 9.32
C GLY A 229 -5.81 -18.99 10.84
N ARG A 230 -6.96 -19.15 11.53
CA ARG A 230 -7.03 -19.12 13.00
C ARG A 230 -6.35 -20.34 13.63
N GLU A 231 -6.55 -21.53 13.06
CA GLU A 231 -5.93 -22.76 13.56
C GLU A 231 -4.40 -22.76 13.40
N ALA A 232 -3.90 -22.35 12.24
CA ALA A 232 -2.45 -22.22 12.02
C ALA A 232 -1.82 -21.24 13.02
N ARG A 233 -2.45 -20.08 13.25
CA ARG A 233 -1.99 -19.08 14.25
C ARG A 233 -2.04 -19.60 15.69
N ARG A 234 -3.07 -20.37 16.07
CA ARG A 234 -3.16 -21.00 17.39
C ARG A 234 -2.00 -21.96 17.65
N ARG A 235 -1.66 -22.81 16.67
CA ARG A 235 -0.51 -23.72 16.78
C ARG A 235 0.80 -22.98 17.00
N LEU A 236 0.99 -21.84 16.33
CA LEU A 236 2.17 -20.99 16.51
C LEU A 236 2.24 -20.33 17.89
N ALA A 237 1.10 -19.94 18.47
CA ALA A 237 1.06 -19.26 19.78
C ALA A 237 1.54 -20.14 20.95
N HIS A 238 1.58 -21.47 20.77
CA HIS A 238 1.93 -22.43 21.82
C HIS A 238 3.29 -23.11 21.60
N GLY A 239 4.04 -22.73 20.56
CA GLY A 239 5.32 -23.33 20.21
C GLY A 239 6.53 -22.44 20.53
N GLU A 240 7.63 -23.04 20.97
CA GLU A 240 8.92 -22.34 21.04
C GLU A 240 9.46 -22.07 19.63
N LEU A 241 9.90 -20.82 19.39
CA LEU A 241 10.60 -20.45 18.17
C LEU A 241 12.07 -20.88 18.30
N GLY A 242 12.48 -21.88 17.52
CA GLY A 242 13.89 -22.31 17.43
C GLY A 242 14.79 -21.27 16.75
N GLU A 243 16.04 -21.61 16.45
CA GLU A 243 16.90 -20.77 15.61
C GLU A 243 16.71 -21.09 14.12
N VAL A 244 16.71 -20.06 13.27
CA VAL A 244 16.72 -20.21 11.82
C VAL A 244 18.07 -19.74 11.30
N GLY A 245 18.75 -20.60 10.53
CA GLY A 245 20.04 -20.27 9.93
C GLY A 245 19.95 -18.99 9.10
N ARG A 246 20.95 -18.11 9.23
CA ARG A 246 21.06 -16.89 8.41
C ARG A 246 21.76 -17.20 7.08
N THR A 247 21.09 -17.92 6.20
CA THR A 247 21.57 -18.16 4.83
C THR A 247 21.06 -17.07 3.89
N GLY A 248 21.91 -16.63 2.96
CA GLY A 248 21.55 -15.65 1.92
C GLY A 248 21.75 -14.15 2.28
N PRO A 249 21.90 -13.28 1.25
CA PRO A 249 22.00 -11.83 1.44
C PRO A 249 20.63 -11.21 1.79
N PRO A 250 20.60 -10.16 2.63
CA PRO A 250 19.37 -9.40 2.94
C PRO A 250 18.64 -8.93 1.69
N LEU A 251 17.31 -8.91 1.69
CA LEU A 251 16.49 -8.52 0.53
C LEU A 251 16.91 -7.15 0.01
N ARG A 252 17.20 -6.21 0.92
CA ARG A 252 17.70 -4.87 0.55
C ARG A 252 18.99 -4.96 -0.28
N ARG A 253 19.97 -5.79 0.10
CA ARG A 253 21.20 -5.96 -0.69
C ARG A 253 20.92 -6.61 -2.04
N THR A 254 19.97 -7.53 -2.09
CA THR A 254 19.55 -8.18 -3.33
C THR A 254 18.88 -7.18 -4.28
N LEU A 255 18.01 -6.31 -3.77
CA LEU A 255 17.30 -5.30 -4.56
C LEU A 255 18.19 -4.10 -4.93
N ASP A 256 19.11 -3.68 -4.07
CA ASP A 256 20.05 -2.57 -4.32
C ASP A 256 21.11 -2.91 -5.38
N ARG A 257 21.54 -4.18 -5.48
CA ARG A 257 22.65 -4.61 -6.37
C ARG A 257 22.19 -5.11 -7.73
N THR A 258 20.92 -5.51 -7.86
CA THR A 258 20.43 -6.07 -9.12
C THR A 258 20.00 -4.94 -10.02
N ARG A 259 20.63 -4.77 -11.19
CA ARG A 259 20.05 -3.96 -12.26
C ARG A 259 18.62 -4.47 -12.44
N VAL A 260 17.65 -3.58 -12.35
CA VAL A 260 16.21 -3.85 -12.49
C VAL A 260 15.88 -4.74 -13.70
N ARG A 261 16.76 -4.78 -14.70
CA ARG A 261 16.77 -5.72 -15.84
C ARG A 261 16.94 -7.18 -15.39
N GLY A 262 15.86 -7.95 -15.46
CA GLY A 262 15.83 -9.41 -15.22
C GLY A 262 14.93 -9.84 -14.07
N LEU A 263 14.55 -8.90 -13.20
CA LEU A 263 13.61 -9.14 -12.10
C LEU A 263 12.16 -9.22 -12.61
N GLY A 264 11.29 -9.93 -11.90
CA GLY A 264 9.84 -9.92 -12.18
C GLY A 264 9.25 -8.52 -11.92
N VAL A 265 8.12 -8.18 -12.56
CA VAL A 265 7.49 -6.85 -12.43
C VAL A 265 7.31 -6.42 -10.96
N GLY A 266 6.89 -7.32 -10.07
CA GLY A 266 6.70 -7.02 -8.64
C GLY A 266 8.00 -6.69 -7.91
N GLU A 267 9.10 -7.34 -8.27
CA GLU A 267 10.42 -7.10 -7.68
C GLU A 267 11.01 -5.78 -8.13
N ARG A 268 10.82 -5.43 -9.41
CA ARG A 268 11.21 -4.13 -9.96
C ARG A 268 10.49 -2.99 -9.24
N VAL A 269 9.18 -3.15 -9.04
CA VAL A 269 8.38 -2.15 -8.33
C VAL A 269 8.82 -2.04 -6.86
N ALA A 270 9.04 -3.15 -6.18
CA ALA A 270 9.51 -3.12 -4.80
C ALA A 270 10.91 -2.50 -4.68
N ALA A 271 11.82 -2.81 -5.61
CA ALA A 271 13.15 -2.20 -5.66
C ALA A 271 13.05 -0.68 -5.83
N LEU A 272 12.17 -0.20 -6.72
CA LEU A 272 11.88 1.22 -6.88
C LEU A 272 11.29 1.83 -5.60
N ALA A 273 10.31 1.18 -4.97
CA ALA A 273 9.71 1.67 -3.72
C ALA A 273 10.72 1.79 -2.57
N ILE A 274 11.78 0.97 -2.55
CA ILE A 274 12.86 1.02 -1.56
C ILE A 274 13.90 2.07 -1.92
N ALA A 275 14.26 2.14 -3.20
CA ALA A 275 15.34 3.00 -3.68
C ALA A 275 14.95 4.48 -3.73
N LEU A 276 13.68 4.78 -3.99
CA LEU A 276 13.20 6.14 -4.18
C LEU A 276 12.85 6.83 -2.86
N THR A 277 13.24 8.10 -2.78
CA THR A 277 12.85 9.06 -1.74
C THR A 277 11.44 9.64 -2.02
N PRO A 278 10.76 10.22 -1.01
CA PRO A 278 9.50 10.93 -1.22
C PRO A 278 9.56 11.99 -2.32
N ALA A 279 10.69 12.70 -2.41
CA ALA A 279 10.89 13.75 -3.41
C ALA A 279 11.07 13.16 -4.82
N GLU A 280 11.76 12.02 -4.95
CA GLU A 280 11.86 11.29 -6.22
C GLU A 280 10.52 10.68 -6.64
N LEU A 281 9.72 10.18 -5.69
CA LEU A 281 8.36 9.71 -5.95
C LEU A 281 7.43 10.85 -6.42
N HIS A 282 7.54 12.03 -5.81
CA HIS A 282 6.78 13.21 -6.23
C HIS A 282 7.17 13.65 -7.64
N LEU A 283 8.48 13.67 -7.93
CA LEU A 283 8.98 13.97 -9.27
C LEU A 283 8.53 12.92 -10.31
N LEU A 284 8.54 11.63 -9.93
CA LEU A 284 7.98 10.55 -10.74
C LEU A 284 6.49 10.76 -11.03
N ALA A 285 5.71 11.20 -10.04
CA ALA A 285 4.29 11.51 -10.21
C ALA A 285 4.07 12.63 -11.25
N TRP A 286 4.84 13.71 -11.16
CA TRP A 286 4.78 14.81 -12.15
C TRP A 286 5.13 14.34 -13.55
N THR A 287 6.25 13.64 -13.73
CA THR A 287 6.64 13.09 -15.05
C THR A 287 5.65 12.06 -15.59
N GLY A 288 4.91 11.38 -14.70
CA GLY A 288 3.86 10.44 -15.06
C GLY A 288 2.57 11.12 -15.51
N LEU A 289 2.13 12.18 -14.82
CA LEU A 289 0.90 12.91 -15.15
C LEU A 289 1.09 13.93 -16.29
N HIS A 290 2.32 14.42 -16.45
CA HIS A 290 2.70 15.46 -17.41
C HIS A 290 3.96 14.99 -18.15
N PRO A 291 3.79 14.18 -19.21
CA PRO A 291 4.92 13.66 -19.98
C PRO A 291 5.67 14.78 -20.68
N TRP A 292 6.99 14.60 -20.81
CA TRP A 292 7.95 15.46 -21.49
C TRP A 292 8.18 16.84 -20.89
N LEU A 293 7.99 16.97 -19.58
CA LEU A 293 8.48 18.13 -18.86
C LEU A 293 10.01 18.18 -18.92
N ILE A 294 10.55 19.36 -19.21
CA ILE A 294 11.99 19.63 -19.14
C ILE A 294 12.40 19.98 -17.72
N GLU A 295 13.70 19.91 -17.42
CA GLU A 295 14.25 20.08 -16.06
C GLU A 295 13.77 21.39 -15.40
N ARG A 296 13.82 22.50 -16.13
CA ARG A 296 13.38 23.80 -15.60
C ARG A 296 11.90 23.85 -15.21
N GLN A 297 11.03 23.15 -15.95
CA GLN A 297 9.59 23.10 -15.64
C GLN A 297 9.34 22.26 -14.40
N LEU A 298 10.02 21.12 -14.29
CA LEU A 298 9.96 20.27 -13.10
C LEU A 298 10.44 21.01 -11.86
N ALA A 299 11.52 21.79 -11.96
CA ALA A 299 12.02 22.64 -10.87
C ALA A 299 10.97 23.64 -10.36
N VAL A 300 10.22 24.27 -11.27
CA VAL A 300 9.12 25.17 -10.92
C VAL A 300 7.98 24.40 -10.23
N LEU A 301 7.58 23.24 -10.77
CA LEU A 301 6.46 22.46 -10.25
C LEU A 301 6.73 21.82 -8.89
N THR A 302 7.97 21.43 -8.61
CA THR A 302 8.35 20.82 -7.32
C THR A 302 8.92 21.83 -6.32
N TRP A 303 9.05 23.11 -6.71
CA TRP A 303 9.71 24.16 -5.93
C TRP A 303 11.13 23.79 -5.48
N ASP A 304 11.85 23.01 -6.28
CA ASP A 304 13.24 22.63 -6.02
C ASP A 304 14.21 23.36 -6.95
N PRO A 305 15.47 23.60 -6.55
CA PRO A 305 16.50 24.10 -7.45
C PRO A 305 16.74 23.14 -8.64
N PRO A 306 17.00 23.65 -9.88
CA PRO A 306 17.21 22.80 -11.06
C PRO A 306 18.29 21.74 -10.88
N MET A 307 19.40 22.07 -10.21
CA MET A 307 20.47 21.11 -9.90
C MET A 307 19.98 19.92 -9.05
N VAL A 308 19.08 20.16 -8.09
CA VAL A 308 18.49 19.12 -7.25
C VAL A 308 17.55 18.25 -8.08
N VAL A 309 16.74 18.85 -8.94
CA VAL A 309 15.88 18.13 -9.89
C VAL A 309 16.72 17.25 -10.81
N ARG A 310 17.79 17.77 -11.41
CA ARG A 310 18.72 17.00 -12.27
C ARG A 310 19.28 15.77 -11.57
N GLN A 311 19.74 15.92 -10.32
CA GLN A 311 20.27 14.80 -9.53
C GLN A 311 19.20 13.72 -9.30
N ARG A 312 17.96 14.12 -9.01
CA ARG A 312 16.83 13.20 -8.82
C ARG A 312 16.40 12.53 -10.14
N LEU A 313 16.39 13.26 -11.25
CA LEU A 313 16.12 12.70 -12.59
C LEU A 313 17.16 11.64 -12.95
N ALA A 314 18.45 11.92 -12.75
CA ALA A 314 19.52 10.96 -12.97
C ALA A 314 19.40 9.72 -12.07
N ALA A 315 18.91 9.87 -10.83
CA ALA A 315 18.63 8.74 -9.95
C ALA A 315 17.45 7.90 -10.47
N LEU A 316 16.32 8.53 -10.81
CA LEU A 316 15.14 7.87 -11.37
C LEU A 316 15.45 7.14 -12.67
N GLU A 317 16.26 7.74 -13.55
CA GLU A 317 16.72 7.14 -14.81
C GLU A 317 17.63 5.94 -14.57
N ARG A 318 18.57 6.02 -13.61
CA ARG A 318 19.43 4.90 -13.21
C ARG A 318 18.62 3.69 -12.74
N HIS A 319 17.48 3.93 -12.08
CA HIS A 319 16.55 2.88 -11.68
C HIS A 319 15.56 2.48 -12.78
N GLY A 320 15.62 3.12 -13.95
CA GLY A 320 14.76 2.85 -15.10
C GLY A 320 13.32 3.29 -14.91
N ALA A 321 13.03 4.16 -13.94
CA ALA A 321 11.68 4.67 -13.67
C ALA A 321 11.25 5.73 -14.69
N ILE A 322 12.21 6.52 -15.17
CA ILE A 322 12.00 7.53 -16.21
C ILE A 322 13.05 7.37 -17.31
N SER A 323 12.81 8.04 -18.42
CA SER A 323 13.75 8.21 -19.53
C SER A 323 13.62 9.64 -20.06
N SER A 324 14.67 10.11 -20.72
CA SER A 324 14.63 11.37 -21.44
C SER A 324 14.48 11.14 -22.95
N VAL A 325 13.98 12.15 -23.65
CA VAL A 325 13.85 12.19 -25.11
C VAL A 325 14.13 13.60 -25.61
N GLU A 326 14.88 13.73 -26.70
CA GLU A 326 15.08 15.01 -27.36
C GLU A 326 13.77 15.52 -27.95
N LEU A 327 13.41 16.77 -27.64
CA LEU A 327 12.19 17.41 -28.11
C LEU A 327 12.52 18.42 -29.20
N PRO A 328 11.83 18.41 -30.36
CA PRO A 328 12.05 19.40 -31.41
C PRO A 328 11.86 20.83 -30.89
N GLY A 329 12.84 21.69 -31.17
CA GLY A 329 12.77 23.12 -30.81
C GLY A 329 13.13 23.44 -29.35
N LEU A 330 13.45 22.44 -28.52
CA LEU A 330 13.92 22.64 -27.16
C LEU A 330 15.41 22.30 -27.04
N THR A 331 16.11 23.05 -26.19
CA THR A 331 17.53 22.84 -25.89
C THR A 331 17.76 21.85 -24.76
N GLU A 332 16.68 21.41 -24.10
CA GLU A 332 16.71 20.47 -22.98
C GLU A 332 15.83 19.26 -23.33
N PRO A 333 16.23 18.04 -22.95
CA PRO A 333 15.45 16.85 -23.23
C PRO A 333 14.20 16.81 -22.33
N GLY A 334 13.09 16.35 -22.90
CA GLY A 334 11.85 16.10 -22.18
C GLY A 334 11.93 14.79 -21.42
N TRP A 335 11.41 14.77 -20.19
CA TRP A 335 11.40 13.57 -19.35
C TRP A 335 10.05 12.89 -19.36
N HIS A 336 10.03 11.56 -19.46
CA HIS A 336 8.80 10.78 -19.39
C HIS A 336 8.97 9.55 -18.52
N ILE A 337 7.85 9.07 -17.98
CA ILE A 337 7.80 7.84 -17.21
C ILE A 337 7.98 6.61 -18.13
N THR A 338 8.67 5.58 -17.67
CA THR A 338 8.76 4.27 -18.37
C THR A 338 7.59 3.37 -17.96
N ASP A 339 7.40 2.21 -18.62
CA ASP A 339 6.39 1.23 -18.16
C ASP A 339 6.69 0.72 -16.74
N ASP A 340 7.97 0.52 -16.39
CA ASP A 340 8.37 0.09 -15.05
C ASP A 340 8.12 1.19 -14.01
N GLY A 341 8.45 2.44 -14.34
CA GLY A 341 8.13 3.60 -13.49
C GLY A 341 6.64 3.79 -13.31
N LEU A 342 5.85 3.62 -14.37
CA LEU A 342 4.40 3.73 -14.34
C LEU A 342 3.78 2.63 -13.50
N ARG A 343 4.29 1.39 -13.56
CA ARG A 343 3.82 0.31 -12.70
C ARG A 343 4.18 0.54 -11.25
N ALA A 344 5.36 1.07 -10.98
CA ALA A 344 5.77 1.40 -9.62
C ALA A 344 4.91 2.52 -9.05
N PHE A 345 4.69 3.57 -9.84
CA PHE A 345 3.80 4.67 -9.53
C PHE A 345 2.35 4.18 -9.33
N ALA A 346 1.81 3.38 -10.26
CA ALA A 346 0.49 2.78 -10.13
C ALA A 346 0.34 1.93 -8.87
N LEU A 347 1.36 1.15 -8.51
CA LEU A 347 1.29 0.33 -7.30
C LEU A 347 1.33 1.17 -6.03
N ALA A 348 2.17 2.22 -5.98
CA ALA A 348 2.17 3.22 -4.91
C ALA A 348 0.81 3.93 -4.80
N GLU A 349 0.18 4.21 -5.94
CA GLU A 349 -1.16 4.81 -6.05
C GLU A 349 -2.30 3.77 -5.96
N HIS A 350 -1.99 2.49 -5.72
CA HIS A 350 -2.91 1.33 -5.79
C HIS A 350 -3.93 1.41 -6.94
N ASP A 351 -3.48 1.95 -8.05
CA ASP A 351 -4.24 1.99 -9.28
C ASP A 351 -3.75 0.89 -10.23
N GLN A 352 -4.49 0.71 -11.31
CA GLN A 352 -4.02 -0.09 -12.42
C GLN A 352 -3.22 0.81 -13.36
N PRO A 353 -2.04 0.37 -13.84
CA PRO A 353 -1.26 1.14 -14.83
C PRO A 353 -2.11 1.59 -16.02
N ARG A 354 -3.03 0.73 -16.48
CA ARG A 354 -3.99 1.03 -17.56
C ARG A 354 -4.92 2.20 -17.27
N ARG A 355 -5.24 2.46 -16.00
CA ARG A 355 -6.10 3.57 -15.62
C ARG A 355 -5.34 4.90 -15.61
N LEU A 356 -4.11 4.90 -15.09
CA LEU A 356 -3.24 6.07 -15.17
C LEU A 356 -2.96 6.44 -16.63
N GLN A 357 -2.77 5.46 -17.53
CA GLN A 357 -2.66 5.70 -18.97
C GLN A 357 -3.87 6.44 -19.55
N ARG A 358 -5.09 6.08 -19.12
CA ARG A 358 -6.32 6.77 -19.54
C ARG A 358 -6.45 8.18 -18.99
N LEU A 359 -5.80 8.47 -17.86
CA LEU A 359 -5.76 9.80 -17.25
C LEU A 359 -4.66 10.69 -17.85
N GLY A 360 -4.04 10.27 -18.96
CA GLY A 360 -3.01 11.06 -19.65
C GLY A 360 -1.59 10.68 -19.27
N ALA A 361 -1.37 9.61 -18.49
CA ALA A 361 -0.01 9.11 -18.27
C ALA A 361 0.52 8.45 -19.54
N VAL A 362 1.23 9.23 -20.35
CA VAL A 362 1.88 8.75 -21.58
C VAL A 362 3.24 8.19 -21.21
N TYR A 363 3.43 6.90 -21.44
CA TYR A 363 4.76 6.31 -21.50
C TYR A 363 5.12 6.13 -22.98
N VAL A 364 6.39 6.35 -23.33
CA VAL A 364 6.89 5.95 -24.64
C VAL A 364 7.18 4.45 -24.55
N PRO A 365 6.48 3.58 -25.31
CA PRO A 365 6.87 2.18 -25.40
C PRO A 365 8.31 2.13 -25.91
N ARG A 366 9.16 1.31 -25.27
CA ARG A 366 10.54 1.15 -25.73
C ARG A 366 10.54 0.83 -27.23
N PRO A 367 11.38 1.47 -28.05
CA PRO A 367 11.60 0.98 -29.40
C PRO A 367 12.06 -0.48 -29.29
N ALA A 368 11.56 -1.33 -30.19
CA ALA A 368 12.07 -2.69 -30.31
C ALA A 368 13.60 -2.64 -30.46
N PRO A 369 14.35 -3.63 -29.95
CA PRO A 369 15.81 -3.63 -30.04
C PRO A 369 16.32 -3.50 -31.48
N ASP A 370 15.48 -3.83 -32.46
CA ASP A 370 15.79 -3.77 -33.88
C ASP A 370 14.80 -2.84 -34.60
N GLY A 371 15.20 -1.58 -34.84
CA GLY A 371 14.50 -0.69 -35.77
C GLY A 371 14.07 0.65 -35.19
N SER A 372 14.34 1.70 -35.96
CA SER A 372 13.99 3.11 -35.77
C SER A 372 12.52 3.33 -35.37
N GLY A 373 12.22 3.21 -34.08
CA GLY A 373 10.92 3.57 -33.53
C GLY A 373 10.83 5.09 -33.38
N GLY A 374 10.17 5.76 -34.34
CA GLY A 374 9.81 7.16 -34.21
C GLY A 374 8.97 7.40 -32.95
N VAL A 375 9.33 8.43 -32.19
CA VAL A 375 8.56 8.86 -31.02
C VAL A 375 7.24 9.45 -31.51
N VAL A 376 6.14 8.75 -31.28
CA VAL A 376 4.80 9.27 -31.58
C VAL A 376 4.45 10.28 -30.50
N LEU A 377 4.66 11.56 -30.79
CA LEU A 377 4.20 12.63 -29.92
C LEU A 377 2.66 12.74 -30.06
N PRO A 378 1.83 12.57 -28.99
CA PRO A 378 0.45 13.02 -28.97
C PRO A 378 0.28 14.40 -29.61
N ARG A 379 -0.55 14.44 -30.67
CA ARG A 379 -0.88 15.63 -31.48
C ARG A 379 -1.31 16.87 -30.69
N LEU A 380 -1.74 16.71 -29.44
CA LEU A 380 -2.18 17.80 -28.57
C LEU A 380 -1.04 18.71 -28.09
N LEU A 381 0.21 18.24 -28.01
CA LEU A 381 1.34 19.01 -27.46
C LEU A 381 2.09 19.86 -28.50
N LEU A 382 1.92 19.60 -29.80
CA LEU A 382 2.54 20.41 -30.86
C LEU A 382 1.85 21.78 -31.05
N HIS A 383 0.64 21.97 -30.52
CA HIS A 383 -0.10 23.23 -30.66
C HIS A 383 0.12 24.22 -29.51
N GLU A 384 0.63 23.79 -28.36
CA GLU A 384 0.85 24.65 -27.18
C GLU A 384 2.33 24.96 -26.88
N LEU A 385 3.27 24.35 -27.61
CA LEU A 385 4.71 24.61 -27.48
C LEU A 385 5.22 25.64 -28.52
N GLY A 386 4.41 26.67 -28.80
CA GLY A 386 4.79 27.80 -29.64
C GLY A 386 6.01 28.56 -29.14
#